data_AF-A0A396GB25-F1
#
_entry.id   AF-A0A396GB25-F1
#
_cell.length_a   1.000
_cell.length_b   1.000
_cell.length_c   1.000
_cell.angle_alpha   90.00
_cell.angle_beta   90.00
_cell.angle_gamma   90.00
#
_symmetry.space_group_name_H-M   'P 1'
#
loop_
_entity.id
_entity.type
_entity.pdbx_description
1 polymer ?
#
loop_
_entity_poly.entity_id
_entity_poly.type
_entity_poly.pdbx_seq_one_letter_code
_entity_poly.pdbx_strand_id
1 'polypeptide(L)'
;MEEHNELDVLSETNYIDVLKDILETFMNEATDIAVQVMNSDIVQDGTEILSQVGEAVSGAIKSLKVAQKIASIPTALYMKKFERYCKGLTTIPLEKRQKYMKLLGKEKFNKESVFVLNVINRIEENEKIPLFLKILNAKMDGFIDDNEYHRLMILTDRTLYSDLLYLKDNITEDPVKLNSDSDYGLASSGLLVAAGNEWVEGMDDADNGVRFNYTLAAKKMAYIFFGVECAMKPSNKGITILVAASNEEVEEQLNELFK
;
A
#
# COMPACT_ATOMS: atom_id res chain seq x y z
N MET A 1 4.28 45.95 -19.10
CA MET A 1 3.70 44.63 -19.35
C MET A 1 4.76 43.65 -18.95
N GLU A 2 4.73 43.24 -17.68
CA GLU A 2 5.59 42.17 -17.18
C GLU A 2 4.91 40.86 -17.57
N GLU A 3 5.49 40.16 -18.55
CA GLU A 3 5.27 38.73 -18.70
C GLU A 3 5.83 38.06 -17.45
N HIS A 4 4.99 37.86 -16.44
CA HIS A 4 5.28 36.89 -15.39
C HIS A 4 5.38 35.53 -16.07
N ASN A 5 6.61 35.12 -16.30
CA ASN A 5 6.96 33.86 -16.94
C ASN A 5 6.40 32.73 -16.06
N GLU A 6 5.45 31.94 -16.57
CA GLU A 6 4.88 30.78 -15.87
C GLU A 6 5.96 29.75 -15.43
N LEU A 7 7.17 29.88 -15.97
CA LEU A 7 8.40 29.18 -15.57
C LEU A 7 8.90 29.53 -14.16
N ASP A 8 8.55 30.70 -13.60
CA ASP A 8 9.07 31.16 -12.29
C ASP A 8 8.29 30.58 -11.09
N VAL A 9 7.09 30.03 -11.34
CA VAL A 9 6.27 29.42 -10.29
C VAL A 9 6.92 28.12 -9.76
N LEU A 10 7.82 27.51 -10.53
CA LEU A 10 8.50 26.26 -10.17
C LEU A 10 9.98 26.45 -9.80
N SER A 11 10.54 27.65 -10.00
CA SER A 11 11.93 27.99 -9.64
C SER A 11 12.05 28.41 -8.17
N GLU A 12 11.00 29.00 -7.58
CA GLU A 12 11.01 29.50 -6.19
C GLU A 12 10.08 28.74 -5.22
N THR A 13 9.25 27.82 -5.72
CA THR A 13 8.34 27.01 -4.90
C THR A 13 8.83 25.58 -4.80
N ASN A 14 8.96 25.04 -3.58
CA ASN A 14 9.29 23.63 -3.37
C ASN A 14 8.25 22.75 -4.09
N TYR A 15 8.69 22.03 -5.12
CA TYR A 15 7.85 21.15 -5.92
C TYR A 15 6.95 20.20 -5.09
N ILE A 16 7.41 19.78 -3.91
CA ILE A 16 6.63 18.98 -2.97
C ILE A 16 5.40 19.73 -2.44
N ASP A 17 5.49 21.03 -2.21
CA ASP A 17 4.35 21.84 -1.77
C ASP A 17 3.29 21.96 -2.86
N VAL A 18 3.69 22.10 -4.13
CA VAL A 18 2.75 22.04 -5.27
C VAL A 18 2.01 20.70 -5.30
N LEU A 19 2.71 19.58 -5.13
CA LEU A 19 2.07 18.26 -5.11
C LEU A 19 1.15 18.06 -3.89
N LYS A 20 1.51 18.64 -2.74
CA LYS A 20 0.64 18.63 -1.55
C LYS A 20 -0.64 19.42 -1.78
N ASP A 21 -0.56 20.58 -2.42
CA ASP A 21 -1.72 21.40 -2.73
C ASP A 21 -2.64 20.69 -3.75
N ILE A 22 -2.06 19.99 -4.73
CA ILE A 22 -2.81 19.12 -5.65
C ILE A 22 -3.51 18.01 -4.85
N LEU A 23 -2.80 17.31 -3.96
CA LEU A 23 -3.42 16.27 -3.11
C LEU A 23 -4.55 16.82 -2.26
N GLU A 24 -4.38 17.99 -1.64
CA GLU A 24 -5.39 18.63 -0.80
C GLU A 24 -6.66 18.92 -1.62
N THR A 25 -6.48 19.49 -2.81
CA THR A 25 -7.56 19.79 -3.74
C THR A 25 -8.28 18.51 -4.18
N PHE A 26 -7.52 17.45 -4.51
CA PHE A 26 -8.08 16.16 -4.88
C PHE A 26 -8.79 15.46 -3.72
N MET A 27 -8.44 15.74 -2.47
CA MET A 27 -9.14 15.18 -1.31
C MET A 27 -10.43 15.94 -1.00
N ASN A 28 -10.43 17.27 -1.16
CA ASN A 28 -11.56 18.10 -0.75
C ASN A 28 -12.59 18.37 -1.85
N GLU A 29 -12.21 18.35 -3.12
CA GLU A 29 -13.06 18.94 -4.18
C GLU A 29 -13.18 18.07 -5.43
N ALA A 30 -12.16 17.28 -5.79
CA ALA A 30 -12.19 16.55 -7.05
C ALA A 30 -13.29 15.48 -7.09
N THR A 31 -14.04 15.46 -8.20
CA THR A 31 -15.02 14.42 -8.56
C THR A 31 -14.47 13.56 -9.71
N ASP A 32 -15.26 12.58 -10.17
CA ASP A 32 -14.96 11.76 -11.34
C ASP A 32 -14.82 12.58 -12.64
N ILE A 33 -15.50 13.73 -12.76
CA ILE A 33 -15.34 14.68 -13.88
C ILE A 33 -13.88 15.15 -14.00
N ALA A 34 -13.15 15.29 -12.88
CA ALA A 34 -11.73 15.66 -12.89
C ALA A 34 -10.87 14.67 -13.69
N VAL A 35 -11.25 13.39 -13.72
CA VAL A 35 -10.55 12.34 -14.49
C VAL A 35 -10.70 12.56 -15.99
N GLN A 36 -11.88 12.99 -16.44
CA GLN A 36 -12.13 13.32 -17.84
C GLN A 36 -11.24 14.48 -18.30
N VAL A 37 -11.11 15.53 -17.48
CA VAL A 37 -10.23 16.68 -17.77
C VAL A 37 -8.75 16.30 -17.77
N MET A 38 -8.32 15.47 -16.82
CA MET A 38 -6.93 14.97 -16.79
C MET A 38 -6.57 14.16 -18.04
N ASN A 39 -7.47 13.31 -18.53
CA ASN A 39 -7.25 12.47 -19.71
C ASN A 39 -7.33 13.24 -21.04
N SER A 40 -7.94 14.42 -21.06
CA SER A 40 -7.99 15.23 -22.27
C SER A 40 -6.61 15.85 -22.57
N ASP A 41 -6.13 15.74 -23.80
CA ASP A 41 -4.93 16.46 -24.29
C ASP A 41 -5.13 17.99 -24.34
N ILE A 42 -6.33 18.43 -23.98
CA ILE A 42 -6.92 19.65 -24.44
C ILE A 42 -6.73 20.73 -23.39
N VAL A 43 -5.72 21.56 -23.62
CA VAL A 43 -5.59 22.88 -22.97
C VAL A 43 -6.52 23.92 -23.63
N GLN A 44 -7.18 23.61 -24.76
CA GLN A 44 -7.89 24.63 -25.57
C GLN A 44 -9.39 24.39 -25.89
N ASP A 45 -9.85 23.18 -26.25
CA ASP A 45 -11.27 22.87 -26.56
C ASP A 45 -12.14 22.39 -25.36
N GLY A 46 -11.62 22.48 -24.13
CA GLY A 46 -12.27 21.92 -22.93
C GLY A 46 -13.14 22.88 -22.13
N THR A 47 -13.52 24.05 -22.67
CA THR A 47 -14.21 25.11 -21.90
C THR A 47 -15.50 24.65 -21.23
N GLU A 48 -16.26 23.76 -21.88
CA GLU A 48 -17.50 23.21 -21.32
C GLU A 48 -17.23 22.22 -20.16
N ILE A 49 -16.26 21.30 -20.28
CA ILE A 49 -15.93 20.33 -19.22
C ILE A 49 -15.18 21.03 -18.07
N LEU A 50 -14.32 22.00 -18.37
CA LEU A 50 -13.64 22.85 -17.38
C LEU A 50 -14.65 23.67 -16.57
N SER A 51 -15.78 24.08 -17.15
CA SER A 51 -16.83 24.78 -16.41
C SER A 51 -17.56 23.89 -15.39
N GLN A 52 -17.54 22.57 -15.60
CA GLN A 52 -18.13 21.58 -14.70
C GLN A 52 -17.18 21.17 -13.56
N VAL A 53 -15.89 21.53 -13.69
CA VAL A 53 -14.86 21.31 -12.68
C VAL A 53 -14.59 22.62 -11.96
N GLY A 54 -14.70 22.65 -10.62
CA GLY A 54 -14.45 23.86 -9.84
C GLY A 54 -13.06 24.47 -10.11
N GLU A 55 -12.93 25.79 -9.95
CA GLU A 55 -11.71 26.55 -10.28
C GLU A 55 -10.45 25.97 -9.61
N ALA A 56 -10.54 25.55 -8.34
CA ALA A 56 -9.43 24.97 -7.62
C ALA A 56 -8.98 23.63 -8.25
N VAL A 57 -9.91 22.74 -8.58
CA VAL A 57 -9.61 21.46 -9.22
C VAL A 57 -9.02 21.66 -10.62
N SER A 58 -9.57 22.60 -11.39
CA SER A 58 -9.03 23.00 -12.70
C SER A 58 -7.58 23.52 -12.57
N GLY A 59 -7.33 24.39 -11.58
CA GLY A 59 -6.00 24.86 -11.24
C GLY A 59 -5.03 23.74 -10.90
N ALA A 60 -5.43 22.81 -10.01
CA ALA A 60 -4.62 21.66 -9.63
C ALA A 60 -4.26 20.76 -10.82
N ILE A 61 -5.20 20.51 -11.74
CA ILE A 61 -4.95 19.73 -12.97
C ILE A 61 -3.98 20.46 -13.90
N LYS A 62 -4.11 21.79 -14.06
CA LYS A 62 -3.16 22.59 -14.86
C LYS A 62 -1.75 22.52 -14.27
N SER A 63 -1.61 22.72 -12.96
CA SER A 63 -0.32 22.61 -12.27
C SER A 63 0.31 21.23 -12.45
N LEU A 64 -0.49 20.16 -12.38
CA LEU A 64 -0.04 18.79 -12.63
C LEU A 64 0.49 18.62 -14.06
N LYS A 65 -0.25 19.09 -15.07
CA LYS A 65 0.15 19.00 -16.49
C LYS A 65 1.40 19.83 -16.79
N VAL A 66 1.53 21.02 -16.22
CA VAL A 66 2.73 21.85 -16.37
C VAL A 66 3.95 21.15 -15.76
N ALA A 67 3.81 20.67 -14.53
CA ALA A 67 4.86 19.92 -13.84
C ALA A 67 5.32 18.68 -14.62
N GLN A 68 4.40 17.97 -15.28
CA GLN A 68 4.73 16.86 -16.18
C GLN A 68 5.52 17.27 -17.43
N LYS A 69 5.17 18.40 -18.05
CA LYS A 69 5.80 18.87 -19.30
C LYS A 69 7.25 19.30 -19.12
N ILE A 70 7.59 19.86 -17.96
CA ILE A 70 8.93 20.37 -17.68
C ILE A 70 9.81 19.38 -16.89
N ALA A 71 9.26 18.22 -16.55
CA ALA A 71 9.93 17.21 -15.75
C ALA A 71 11.06 16.50 -16.53
N SER A 72 12.18 16.22 -15.84
CA SER A 72 13.15 15.22 -16.30
C SER A 72 12.51 13.82 -16.38
N ILE A 73 13.14 12.86 -17.07
CA ILE A 73 12.58 11.50 -17.25
C ILE A 73 12.22 10.82 -15.91
N PRO A 74 13.08 10.82 -14.86
CA PRO A 74 12.70 10.28 -13.54
C PRO A 74 11.49 10.98 -12.93
N THR A 75 11.45 12.31 -13.04
CA THR A 75 10.34 13.13 -12.55
C THR A 75 9.05 12.86 -13.34
N ALA A 76 9.13 12.58 -14.65
CA ALA A 76 7.97 12.23 -15.47
C ALA A 76 7.36 10.88 -15.09
N LEU A 77 8.19 9.87 -14.78
CA LEU A 77 7.70 8.58 -14.26
C LEU A 77 7.02 8.75 -12.90
N TYR A 78 7.63 9.51 -11.99
CA TYR A 78 7.01 9.83 -10.71
C TYR A 78 5.66 10.56 -10.90
N MET A 79 5.59 11.52 -11.81
CA MET A 79 4.36 12.28 -12.06
C MET A 79 3.25 11.47 -12.68
N LYS A 80 3.56 10.47 -13.50
CA LYS A 80 2.55 9.51 -13.97
C LYS A 80 1.99 8.67 -12.83
N LYS A 81 2.83 8.26 -11.88
CA LYS A 81 2.40 7.55 -10.67
C LYS A 81 1.51 8.43 -9.79
N PHE A 82 1.92 9.66 -9.59
CA PHE A 82 1.16 10.65 -8.83
C PHE A 82 -0.20 10.96 -9.47
N GLU A 83 -0.23 11.21 -10.78
CA GLU A 83 -1.47 11.40 -11.53
C GLU A 83 -2.41 10.19 -11.39
N ARG A 84 -1.89 8.96 -11.51
CA ARG A 84 -2.69 7.74 -11.34
C ARG A 84 -3.26 7.63 -9.92
N TYR A 85 -2.50 8.05 -8.90
CA TYR A 85 -2.99 8.13 -7.53
C TYR A 85 -4.13 9.17 -7.39
N CYS A 86 -3.94 10.39 -7.91
CA CYS A 86 -4.96 11.45 -7.90
C CYS A 86 -6.24 11.03 -8.62
N LYS A 87 -6.14 10.39 -9.79
CA LYS A 87 -7.30 9.79 -10.48
C LYS A 87 -8.00 8.78 -9.59
N GLY A 88 -7.27 7.91 -8.93
CA GLY A 88 -7.85 6.92 -8.05
C GLY A 88 -8.49 7.48 -6.78
N LEU A 89 -8.05 8.64 -6.27
CA LEU A 89 -8.74 9.33 -5.16
C LEU A 89 -10.21 9.64 -5.50
N THR A 90 -10.51 9.94 -6.76
CA THR A 90 -11.88 10.24 -7.22
C THR A 90 -12.82 9.04 -7.14
N THR A 91 -12.27 7.82 -7.01
CA THR A 91 -13.06 6.58 -6.79
C THR A 91 -13.57 6.46 -5.35
N ILE A 92 -12.97 7.21 -4.40
CA ILE A 92 -13.46 7.32 -3.03
C ILE A 92 -14.53 8.43 -3.00
N PRO A 93 -15.72 8.19 -2.40
CA PRO A 93 -16.77 9.19 -2.31
C PRO A 93 -16.28 10.53 -1.76
N LEU A 94 -16.66 11.64 -2.40
CA LEU A 94 -16.20 12.99 -2.05
C LEU A 94 -16.50 13.34 -0.59
N GLU A 95 -17.72 13.07 -0.12
CA GLU A 95 -18.13 13.32 1.26
C GLU A 95 -17.24 12.59 2.27
N LYS A 96 -16.82 11.36 1.94
CA LYS A 96 -15.94 10.55 2.80
C LYS A 96 -14.55 11.17 2.88
N ARG A 97 -13.98 11.60 1.74
CA ARG A 97 -12.68 12.29 1.70
C ARG A 97 -12.74 13.63 2.46
N GLN A 98 -13.77 14.43 2.25
CA GLN A 98 -13.97 15.70 2.96
C GLN A 98 -14.12 15.51 4.48
N LYS A 99 -14.90 14.49 4.91
CA LYS A 99 -15.03 14.14 6.33
C LYS A 99 -13.67 13.76 6.92
N TYR A 100 -12.90 12.94 6.21
CA TYR A 100 -11.56 12.56 6.63
C TYR A 100 -10.63 13.78 6.76
N MET A 101 -10.62 14.68 5.78
CA MET A 101 -9.82 15.91 5.80
C MET A 101 -10.16 16.80 7.01
N LYS A 102 -11.45 16.95 7.32
CA LYS A 102 -11.91 17.70 8.51
C LYS A 102 -11.42 17.08 9.82
N LEU A 103 -11.43 15.75 9.93
CA LEU A 103 -10.97 15.03 11.12
C LEU A 103 -9.44 15.05 11.27
N LEU A 104 -8.71 14.92 10.17
CA LEU A 104 -7.25 14.86 10.17
C LEU A 104 -6.62 16.21 10.53
N GLY A 105 -7.15 17.29 9.95
CA GLY A 105 -6.63 18.64 10.12
C GLY A 105 -5.36 18.89 9.28
N LYS A 106 -5.08 20.17 9.01
CA LYS A 106 -4.06 20.60 8.03
C LYS A 106 -2.64 20.14 8.38
N GLU A 107 -2.26 20.19 9.66
CA GLU A 107 -0.90 19.81 10.09
C GLU A 107 -0.63 18.32 9.86
N LYS A 108 -1.56 17.44 10.28
CA LYS A 108 -1.41 15.99 10.08
C LYS A 108 -1.51 15.63 8.60
N PHE A 109 -2.43 16.27 7.86
CA PHE A 109 -2.51 16.11 6.42
C PHE A 109 -1.18 16.42 5.74
N ASN A 110 -0.51 17.53 6.09
CA ASN A 110 0.78 17.87 5.51
C ASN A 110 1.84 16.79 5.76
N LYS A 111 1.90 16.22 6.96
CA LYS A 111 2.84 15.13 7.29
C LYS A 111 2.51 13.86 6.50
N GLU A 112 1.23 13.50 6.43
CA GLU A 112 0.76 12.31 5.71
C GLU A 112 0.95 12.44 4.20
N SER A 113 0.73 13.63 3.63
CA SER A 113 0.97 13.90 2.22
C SER A 113 2.44 13.71 1.84
N VAL A 114 3.39 14.16 2.66
CA VAL A 114 4.83 13.88 2.43
C VAL A 114 5.11 12.38 2.46
N PHE A 115 4.51 11.64 3.40
CA PHE A 115 4.65 10.19 3.46
C PHE A 115 4.10 9.51 2.19
N VAL A 116 2.89 9.86 1.75
CA VAL A 116 2.24 9.33 0.55
C VAL A 116 3.06 9.63 -0.70
N LEU A 117 3.53 10.87 -0.87
CA LEU A 117 4.38 11.27 -1.99
C LEU A 117 5.67 10.45 -2.05
N ASN A 118 6.30 10.20 -0.89
CA ASN A 118 7.48 9.35 -0.80
C ASN A 118 7.20 7.89 -1.16
N VAL A 119 6.06 7.32 -0.74
CA VAL A 119 5.64 5.98 -1.15
C VAL A 119 5.44 5.94 -2.66
N ILE A 120 4.66 6.87 -3.23
CA ILE A 120 4.38 6.95 -4.67
C ILE A 120 5.68 7.00 -5.48
N ASN A 121 6.67 7.77 -5.01
CA ASN A 121 7.95 7.90 -5.68
C ASN A 121 8.73 6.57 -5.76
N ARG A 122 8.60 5.69 -4.76
CA ARG A 122 9.31 4.40 -4.71
C ARG A 122 8.63 3.26 -5.46
N ILE A 123 7.32 3.35 -5.70
CA ILE A 123 6.57 2.28 -6.39
C ILE A 123 7.24 1.91 -7.72
N GLU A 124 7.55 0.63 -7.87
CA GLU A 124 8.09 0.06 -9.11
C GLU A 124 6.97 -0.50 -10.01
N GLU A 125 5.96 -1.15 -9.41
CA GLU A 125 4.82 -1.77 -10.10
C GLU A 125 3.57 -0.88 -9.96
N ASN A 126 3.21 -0.18 -11.04
CA ASN A 126 2.10 0.80 -11.03
C ASN A 126 0.73 0.18 -10.68
N GLU A 127 0.59 -1.13 -10.85
CA GLU A 127 -0.54 -1.96 -10.47
C GLU A 127 -0.82 -1.91 -8.96
N LYS A 128 0.16 -1.52 -8.14
CA LYS A 128 0.01 -1.33 -6.69
C LYS A 128 -0.73 -0.04 -6.32
N ILE A 129 -0.81 0.95 -7.22
CA ILE A 129 -1.44 2.26 -6.93
C ILE A 129 -2.89 2.12 -6.40
N PRO A 130 -3.76 1.32 -7.04
CA PRO A 130 -5.08 1.00 -6.50
C PRO A 130 -5.07 0.37 -5.09
N LEU A 131 -4.04 -0.42 -4.74
CA LEU A 131 -3.95 -1.03 -3.41
C LEU A 131 -3.72 0.02 -2.33
N PHE A 132 -2.85 1.01 -2.55
CA PHE A 132 -2.64 2.12 -1.60
C PHE A 132 -3.93 2.91 -1.35
N LEU A 133 -4.77 3.10 -2.38
CA LEU A 133 -6.07 3.76 -2.25
C LEU A 133 -7.06 2.92 -1.44
N LYS A 134 -7.02 1.59 -1.55
CA LYS A 134 -7.80 0.70 -0.68
C LYS A 134 -7.35 0.79 0.78
N ILE A 135 -6.04 0.91 1.04
CA ILE A 135 -5.50 1.13 2.40
C ILE A 135 -5.98 2.48 2.96
N LEU A 136 -5.91 3.56 2.16
CA LEU A 136 -6.44 4.86 2.56
C LEU A 136 -7.94 4.78 2.86
N ASN A 137 -8.71 4.12 2.00
CA ASN A 137 -10.15 3.94 2.20
C ASN A 137 -10.46 3.18 3.51
N ALA A 138 -9.68 2.14 3.83
CA ALA A 138 -9.78 1.40 5.09
C ALA A 138 -9.41 2.25 6.32
N LYS A 139 -8.40 3.12 6.19
CA LYS A 139 -8.06 4.11 7.23
C LYS A 139 -9.23 5.09 7.46
N MET A 140 -9.82 5.61 6.39
CA MET A 140 -10.96 6.52 6.47
C MET A 140 -12.19 5.88 7.12
N ASP A 141 -12.36 4.56 6.99
CA ASP A 141 -13.39 3.78 7.68
C ASP A 141 -13.06 3.47 9.16
N GLY A 142 -11.85 3.79 9.61
CA GLY A 142 -11.36 3.44 10.94
C GLY A 142 -11.06 1.95 11.12
N PHE A 143 -10.97 1.18 10.03
CA PHE A 143 -10.62 -0.25 10.07
C PHE A 143 -9.16 -0.49 10.47
N ILE A 144 -8.29 0.47 10.14
CA ILE A 144 -6.88 0.49 10.53
C ILE A 144 -6.54 1.86 11.13
N ASP A 145 -5.64 1.86 12.11
CA ASP A 145 -5.14 3.09 12.72
C ASP A 145 -3.98 3.73 11.91
N ASP A 146 -3.44 4.86 12.41
CA ASP A 146 -2.34 5.59 11.75
C ASP A 146 -1.05 4.76 11.62
N ASN A 147 -0.73 3.92 12.62
CA ASN A 147 0.47 3.10 12.60
C ASN A 147 0.32 1.94 11.62
N GLU A 148 -0.86 1.32 11.62
CA GLU A 148 -1.21 0.27 10.67
C GLU A 148 -1.26 0.80 9.25
N TYR A 149 -1.82 1.98 9.02
CA TYR A 149 -1.79 2.65 7.72
C TYR A 149 -0.36 2.77 7.18
N HIS A 150 0.57 3.35 7.94
CA HIS A 150 1.96 3.48 7.50
C HIS A 150 2.62 2.12 7.25
N ARG A 151 2.39 1.14 8.15
CA ARG A 151 2.97 -0.19 8.04
C ARG A 151 2.46 -0.93 6.80
N LEU A 152 1.15 -0.88 6.52
CA LEU A 152 0.56 -1.53 5.36
C LEU A 152 0.99 -0.85 4.05
N MET A 153 1.11 0.47 4.02
CA MET A 153 1.64 1.19 2.86
C MET A 153 3.09 0.75 2.56
N ILE A 154 3.97 0.68 3.57
CA ILE A 154 5.36 0.23 3.37
C ILE A 154 5.44 -1.25 2.98
N LEU A 155 4.64 -2.11 3.59
CA LEU A 155 4.57 -3.53 3.25
C LEU A 155 4.11 -3.75 1.79
N THR A 156 3.16 -2.95 1.32
CA THR A 156 2.65 -3.02 -0.06
C THR A 156 3.70 -2.54 -1.06
N ASP A 157 4.43 -1.47 -0.73
CA ASP A 157 5.55 -0.93 -1.55
C ASP A 157 6.61 -2.02 -1.79
N ARG A 158 7.08 -2.67 -0.71
CA ARG A 158 8.20 -3.62 -0.75
C ARG A 158 7.88 -5.04 -1.22
N THR A 159 6.61 -5.43 -1.26
CA THR A 159 6.20 -6.80 -1.66
C THR A 159 5.86 -6.80 -3.13
N LEU A 160 6.35 -7.76 -3.93
CA LEU A 160 6.01 -7.86 -5.35
C LEU A 160 4.48 -7.91 -5.57
N TYR A 161 4.00 -7.31 -6.65
CA TYR A 161 2.56 -7.28 -6.91
C TYR A 161 1.98 -8.69 -7.09
N SER A 162 2.72 -9.60 -7.73
CA SER A 162 2.35 -11.02 -7.87
C SER A 162 2.13 -11.71 -6.52
N ASP A 163 2.98 -11.43 -5.54
CA ASP A 163 2.90 -12.03 -4.20
C ASP A 163 1.73 -11.45 -3.41
N LEU A 164 1.43 -10.15 -3.60
CA LEU A 164 0.21 -9.56 -3.05
C LEU A 164 -1.04 -10.21 -3.65
N LEU A 165 -1.06 -10.48 -4.96
CA LEU A 165 -2.17 -11.19 -5.61
C LEU A 165 -2.31 -12.62 -5.11
N TYR A 166 -1.20 -13.29 -4.79
CA TYR A 166 -1.20 -14.65 -4.26
C TYR A 166 -2.02 -14.78 -2.96
N LEU A 167 -2.08 -13.72 -2.13
CA LEU A 167 -2.91 -13.70 -0.92
C LEU A 167 -4.40 -13.95 -1.19
N LYS A 168 -4.90 -13.57 -2.38
CA LYS A 168 -6.31 -13.70 -2.73
C LYS A 168 -6.82 -15.13 -2.62
N ASP A 169 -6.02 -16.08 -3.09
CA ASP A 169 -6.45 -17.48 -3.24
C ASP A 169 -5.79 -18.41 -2.20
N ASN A 170 -4.77 -17.94 -1.46
CA ASN A 170 -3.93 -18.78 -0.60
C ASN A 170 -3.90 -18.37 0.88
N ILE A 171 -4.52 -17.25 1.26
CA ILE A 171 -4.58 -16.82 2.67
C ILE A 171 -5.36 -17.85 3.51
N THR A 172 -4.81 -18.24 4.65
CA THR A 172 -5.46 -19.18 5.58
C THR A 172 -5.11 -18.85 7.04
N GLU A 173 -5.91 -19.40 7.96
CA GLU A 173 -5.63 -19.35 9.39
C GLU A 173 -4.63 -20.42 9.84
N ASP A 174 -4.53 -21.51 9.08
CA ASP A 174 -3.67 -22.64 9.39
C ASP A 174 -2.21 -22.40 8.98
N PRO A 175 -1.25 -22.98 9.71
CA PRO A 175 0.15 -22.96 9.31
C PRO A 175 0.37 -23.63 7.96
N VAL A 176 1.22 -23.04 7.12
CA VAL A 176 1.55 -23.53 5.78
C VAL A 176 3.02 -23.89 5.66
N LYS A 177 3.33 -24.85 4.79
CA LYS A 177 4.68 -25.07 4.28
C LYS A 177 4.92 -24.13 3.09
N LEU A 178 6.13 -23.59 2.96
CA LEU A 178 6.52 -22.82 1.77
C LEU A 178 6.77 -23.79 0.60
N ASN A 179 6.06 -23.61 -0.51
CA ASN A 179 6.17 -24.49 -1.69
C ASN A 179 6.26 -23.73 -3.02
N SER A 180 6.13 -22.41 -3.00
CA SER A 180 6.16 -21.56 -4.19
C SER A 180 7.05 -20.33 -3.98
N ASP A 181 7.49 -19.72 -5.09
CA ASP A 181 8.25 -18.46 -5.06
C ASP A 181 7.48 -17.36 -4.33
N SER A 182 6.15 -17.31 -4.47
CA SER A 182 5.32 -16.35 -3.73
C SER A 182 5.27 -16.63 -2.23
N ASP A 183 5.32 -17.89 -1.79
CA ASP A 183 5.44 -18.18 -0.35
C ASP A 183 6.76 -17.63 0.21
N TYR A 184 7.87 -17.84 -0.51
CA TYR A 184 9.18 -17.29 -0.13
C TYR A 184 9.21 -15.77 -0.21
N GLY A 185 8.58 -15.18 -1.23
CA GLY A 185 8.41 -13.73 -1.39
C GLY A 185 7.65 -13.12 -0.22
N LEU A 186 6.52 -13.71 0.15
CA LEU A 186 5.71 -13.31 1.31
C LEU A 186 6.45 -13.49 2.64
N ALA A 187 7.24 -14.54 2.79
CA ALA A 187 8.08 -14.72 3.98
C ALA A 187 9.17 -13.63 4.06
N SER A 188 9.83 -13.34 2.94
CA SER A 188 10.87 -12.30 2.86
C SER A 188 10.32 -10.89 3.14
N SER A 189 9.07 -10.63 2.72
CA SER A 189 8.38 -9.37 2.95
C SER A 189 7.73 -9.29 4.33
N GLY A 190 7.86 -10.33 5.17
CA GLY A 190 7.31 -10.39 6.52
C GLY A 190 5.79 -10.52 6.56
N LEU A 191 5.17 -11.01 5.49
CA LEU A 191 3.75 -11.34 5.42
C LEU A 191 3.47 -12.79 5.84
N LEU A 192 4.46 -13.68 5.72
CA LEU A 192 4.55 -14.97 6.38
C LEU A 192 5.65 -14.94 7.45
N VAL A 193 5.43 -15.62 8.58
CA VAL A 193 6.42 -15.76 9.66
C VAL A 193 6.50 -17.19 10.15
N ALA A 194 7.71 -17.65 10.50
CA ALA A 194 7.89 -18.99 11.05
C ALA A 194 7.03 -19.16 12.30
N ALA A 195 6.27 -20.25 12.32
CA ALA A 195 5.31 -20.56 13.37
C ALA A 195 5.81 -21.67 14.29
N GLY A 196 6.61 -22.59 13.76
CA GLY A 196 7.22 -23.70 14.48
C GLY A 196 7.36 -24.92 13.56
N ASN A 197 7.58 -26.09 14.14
CA ASN A 197 7.77 -27.33 13.39
C ASN A 197 6.59 -28.26 13.57
N GLU A 198 6.16 -28.92 12.50
CA GLU A 198 5.28 -30.07 12.52
C GLU A 198 6.14 -31.34 12.51
N TRP A 199 5.70 -32.38 13.24
CA TRP A 199 6.33 -33.69 13.15
C TRP A 199 5.96 -34.33 11.81
N VAL A 200 6.96 -34.61 10.98
CA VAL A 200 6.78 -35.28 9.69
C VAL A 200 7.34 -36.70 9.80
N GLU A 201 6.46 -37.72 9.69
CA GLU A 201 6.88 -39.12 9.64
C GLU A 201 7.49 -39.42 8.27
N GLY A 202 8.80 -39.67 8.24
CA GLY A 202 9.57 -39.85 7.01
C GLY A 202 10.04 -38.51 6.46
N MET A 203 11.33 -38.22 6.68
CA MET A 203 12.01 -37.12 5.99
C MET A 203 12.15 -37.49 4.52
N ASP A 204 11.14 -37.15 3.71
CA ASP A 204 11.39 -36.96 2.30
C ASP A 204 12.16 -35.62 2.18
N ASP A 205 13.24 -35.57 1.39
CA ASP A 205 14.25 -34.49 1.40
C ASP A 205 13.68 -33.06 1.18
N ALA A 206 12.40 -32.94 0.83
CA ALA A 206 11.71 -31.69 0.53
C ALA A 206 10.87 -31.09 1.68
N ASP A 207 10.52 -31.82 2.75
CA ASP A 207 9.77 -31.25 3.90
C ASP A 207 10.59 -31.31 5.19
N ASN A 208 11.12 -30.16 5.60
CA ASN A 208 11.89 -30.01 6.82
C ASN A 208 11.01 -29.81 8.08
N GLY A 209 9.69 -29.96 7.95
CA GLY A 209 8.72 -29.79 9.04
C GLY A 209 8.47 -28.35 9.43
N VAL A 210 9.18 -27.36 8.89
CA VAL A 210 8.97 -25.95 9.24
C VAL A 210 7.64 -25.46 8.68
N ARG A 211 6.85 -24.79 9.51
CA ARG A 211 5.56 -24.19 9.14
C ARG A 211 5.56 -22.69 9.39
N PHE A 212 4.76 -21.98 8.60
CA PHE A 212 4.66 -20.53 8.58
C PHE A 212 3.22 -20.10 8.74
N ASN A 213 2.99 -19.02 9.47
CA ASN A 213 1.69 -18.39 9.59
C ASN A 213 1.63 -17.12 8.78
N TYR A 214 0.48 -16.87 8.16
CA TYR A 214 0.15 -15.55 7.66
C TYR A 214 0.02 -14.57 8.82
N THR A 215 0.75 -13.47 8.73
CA THR A 215 0.71 -12.41 9.73
C THR A 215 -0.65 -11.72 9.76
N LEU A 216 -0.94 -11.01 10.87
CA LEU A 216 -2.10 -10.13 10.94
C LEU A 216 -2.13 -9.10 9.80
N ALA A 217 -0.95 -8.60 9.39
CA ALA A 217 -0.84 -7.67 8.27
C ALA A 217 -1.27 -8.32 6.95
N ALA A 218 -0.82 -9.55 6.66
CA ALA A 218 -1.23 -10.29 5.46
C ALA A 218 -2.75 -10.53 5.42
N LYS A 219 -3.34 -10.90 6.56
CA LYS A 219 -4.80 -11.12 6.68
C LYS A 219 -5.59 -9.83 6.48
N LYS A 220 -5.14 -8.71 7.08
CA LYS A 220 -5.73 -7.39 6.84
C LYS A 220 -5.57 -6.96 5.38
N MET A 221 -4.42 -7.20 4.77
CA MET A 221 -4.20 -6.91 3.35
C MET A 221 -5.12 -7.72 2.44
N ALA A 222 -5.28 -9.02 2.68
CA ALA A 222 -6.18 -9.87 1.91
C ALA A 222 -7.63 -9.34 1.96
N TYR A 223 -8.10 -8.97 3.15
CA TYR A 223 -9.41 -8.35 3.33
C TYR A 223 -9.52 -6.99 2.63
N ILE A 224 -8.58 -6.07 2.87
CA ILE A 224 -8.60 -4.70 2.30
C ILE A 224 -8.48 -4.73 0.77
N PHE A 225 -7.62 -5.60 0.22
CA PHE A 225 -7.33 -5.64 -1.22
C PHE A 225 -8.36 -6.42 -1.99
N PHE A 226 -8.84 -7.54 -1.45
CA PHE A 226 -9.61 -8.52 -2.21
C PHE A 226 -10.95 -8.90 -1.58
N GLY A 227 -11.27 -8.39 -0.38
CA GLY A 227 -12.47 -8.77 0.36
C GLY A 227 -12.42 -10.21 0.89
N VAL A 228 -11.24 -10.81 0.97
CA VAL A 228 -11.08 -12.20 1.43
C VAL A 228 -11.03 -12.21 2.95
N GLU A 229 -12.03 -12.83 3.57
CA GLU A 229 -12.09 -12.99 5.02
C GLU A 229 -11.21 -14.16 5.47
N CYS A 230 -10.43 -13.93 6.52
CA CYS A 230 -9.62 -14.94 7.18
C CYS A 230 -9.54 -14.61 8.68
N ALA A 231 -9.58 -15.63 9.53
CA ALA A 231 -9.51 -15.43 10.98
C ALA A 231 -8.20 -14.72 11.35
N MET A 232 -8.29 -13.58 12.03
CA MET A 232 -7.14 -12.71 12.29
C MET A 232 -6.05 -13.34 13.17
N LYS A 233 -6.40 -14.38 13.94
CA LYS A 233 -5.46 -15.17 14.74
C LYS A 233 -5.08 -16.45 13.98
N PRO A 234 -3.81 -16.87 14.00
CA PRO A 234 -3.44 -18.17 13.45
C PRO A 234 -4.00 -19.30 14.33
N SER A 235 -4.33 -20.44 13.72
CA SER A 235 -4.82 -21.62 14.45
C SER A 235 -3.70 -22.35 15.20
N ASN A 236 -2.47 -22.27 14.68
CA ASN A 236 -1.29 -23.03 15.12
C ASN A 236 -1.53 -24.55 15.19
N LYS A 237 -2.54 -25.06 14.47
CA LYS A 237 -2.86 -26.48 14.45
C LYS A 237 -1.68 -27.27 13.88
N GLY A 238 -1.30 -28.36 14.54
CA GLY A 238 -0.21 -29.25 14.09
C GLY A 238 1.20 -28.76 14.43
N ILE A 239 1.37 -27.55 14.98
CA ILE A 239 2.68 -27.05 15.39
C ILE A 239 3.08 -27.64 16.73
N THR A 240 4.24 -28.26 16.77
CA THR A 240 4.96 -28.57 18.00
C THR A 240 5.95 -27.46 18.29
N ILE A 241 5.75 -26.79 19.43
CA ILE A 241 6.77 -25.93 20.02
C ILE A 241 7.61 -26.87 20.89
N LEU A 242 8.87 -27.08 20.52
CA LEU A 242 9.83 -27.75 21.41
C LEU A 242 9.95 -26.89 22.67
N VAL A 243 9.19 -27.26 23.71
CA VAL A 243 9.50 -26.82 25.07
C VAL A 243 10.84 -27.49 25.38
N ALA A 244 11.81 -26.72 25.86
CA ALA A 244 13.08 -27.30 26.29
C ALA A 244 12.77 -28.47 27.21
N ALA A 245 13.20 -29.67 26.81
CA ALA A 245 13.05 -30.88 27.60
C ALA A 245 13.54 -30.56 29.02
N SER A 246 12.80 -31.01 30.04
CA SER A 246 13.29 -30.86 31.40
C SER A 246 14.66 -31.55 31.50
N ASN A 247 15.56 -31.08 32.37
CA ASN A 247 16.87 -31.72 32.54
C ASN A 247 16.74 -33.24 32.82
N GLU A 248 15.62 -33.65 33.43
CA GLU A 248 15.26 -35.05 33.68
C GLU A 248 15.04 -35.84 32.38
N GLU A 249 14.28 -35.30 31.42
CA GLU A 249 14.06 -35.96 30.12
C GLU A 249 15.34 -36.05 29.29
N VAL A 250 16.22 -35.06 29.39
CA VAL A 250 17.53 -35.06 28.70
C VAL A 250 18.47 -36.11 29.31
N GLU A 251 18.51 -36.22 30.64
CA GLU A 251 19.32 -37.25 31.33
C GLU A 251 18.80 -38.66 31.05
N GLU A 252 17.48 -38.86 30.99
CA GLU A 252 16.88 -40.16 30.68
C GLU A 252 17.23 -40.61 29.24
N GLN A 253 17.10 -39.71 28.26
CA GLN A 253 17.46 -39.99 26.87
C GLN A 253 18.95 -40.24 26.67
N LEU A 254 19.82 -39.50 27.38
CA LEU A 254 21.27 -39.74 27.37
C LEU A 254 21.61 -41.10 27.96
N ASN A 255 20.97 -41.49 29.06
CA ASN A 255 21.22 -42.78 29.71
C ASN A 255 20.75 -43.98 28.88
N GLU A 256 19.75 -43.82 28.02
CA GLU A 256 19.34 -44.86 27.07
C GLU A 256 20.28 -44.99 25.87
N LEU A 257 20.86 -43.88 25.40
CA LEU A 257 21.78 -43.86 24.26
C LEU A 257 23.18 -44.45 24.56
N PHE A 258 23.57 -44.48 25.83
CA PHE A 258 24.88 -44.98 26.28
C PHE A 258 24.83 -46.33 27.02
N LYS A 259 23.75 -47.11 26.84
CA LYS A 259 23.68 -48.54 27.21
C LYS A 259 24.11 -49.43 26.05
#